data_AF-A0A8T2PXX8-F1
#
_entry.id   AF-A0A8T2PXX8-F1
#
_cell.length_a   1.000
_cell.length_b   1.000
_cell.length_c   1.000
_cell.angle_alpha   90.00
_cell.angle_beta   90.00
_cell.angle_gamma   90.00
#
_symmetry.space_group_name_H-M   'P 1'
#
loop_
_entity.id
_entity.type
_entity.pdbx_description
1 polymer ?
#
loop_
_entity_poly.entity_id
_entity_poly.type
_entity_poly.pdbx_seq_one_letter_code
_entity_poly.pdbx_strand_id
1 'polypeptide(L)'
;TISSDGRVGLTARKNHKKKWVCWRCGHALWVFIGAEVQPGLLHAHFIRHGYKCHTEVYAMAGRSRVVSLLRQLEKAACSCPAHSQTYHQGSGHACDRATDYAFEMACSNIRYGEGVTKEIGMDLQNLGARNVCLMTDRNLSRLPPVRAVLESLSKHGVTYKCYDNVRVEPTDTSFKEAIAFAKAGEFDAYVAVGGGSVIDTCKAANLYACHPEADFLDFVNAPIGKGKPITRSLWPLIAVPTTAGTGSETTGVAIFDLEALKAKTGIASRAIRPMLGMVDPLHTLHMPQRVAANSGFDVLCHALESFTALPYTMRSPCPPNPINRPAYQGSNPVSDVWSRHALHIVAKFMKRAVRDPEDLEARSSMHLASVFAGIGFGNAGVHLW
;
A
#
# COMPACT_ATOMS: atom_id res chain seq x y z
N THR A 1 16.83 -23.48 -26.31
CA THR A 1 17.71 -23.70 -27.49
C THR A 1 17.15 -22.92 -28.66
N ILE A 2 17.98 -22.52 -29.62
CA ILE A 2 17.58 -21.70 -30.79
C ILE A 2 17.70 -22.57 -32.04
N SER A 3 16.62 -22.66 -32.84
CA SER A 3 16.63 -23.31 -34.17
C SER A 3 16.86 -22.29 -35.29
N SER A 4 17.29 -22.78 -36.44
CA SER A 4 17.70 -22.02 -37.63
C SER A 4 16.58 -21.22 -38.33
N ASP A 5 15.35 -21.26 -37.81
CA ASP A 5 14.20 -20.46 -38.23
C ASP A 5 13.88 -19.29 -37.25
N GLY A 6 14.79 -18.98 -36.33
CA GLY A 6 14.70 -17.81 -35.45
C GLY A 6 13.74 -17.97 -34.26
N ARG A 7 13.24 -19.17 -33.99
CA ARG A 7 12.43 -19.45 -32.80
C ARG A 7 13.30 -19.78 -31.59
N VAL A 8 13.08 -19.05 -30.50
CA VAL A 8 13.72 -19.29 -29.19
C VAL A 8 12.82 -20.20 -28.37
N GLY A 9 13.20 -21.47 -28.21
CA GLY A 9 12.52 -22.39 -27.31
C GLY A 9 12.99 -22.21 -25.87
N LEU A 10 12.09 -21.74 -24.99
CA LEU A 10 12.26 -21.76 -23.54
C LEU A 10 11.80 -23.11 -22.98
N THR A 11 12.73 -24.00 -22.66
CA THR A 11 12.45 -25.17 -21.81
C THR A 11 12.32 -24.71 -20.35
N ALA A 12 11.09 -24.67 -19.84
CA ALA A 12 10.82 -24.45 -18.42
C ALA A 12 11.22 -25.68 -17.60
N ARG A 13 12.25 -25.55 -16.74
CA ARG A 13 12.46 -26.49 -15.63
C ARG A 13 11.43 -26.15 -14.54
N LYS A 14 10.58 -27.13 -14.19
CA LYS A 14 9.72 -27.07 -13.00
C LYS A 14 10.58 -26.83 -11.77
N ASN A 15 10.27 -25.79 -10.99
CA ASN A 15 10.59 -25.78 -9.56
C ASN A 15 9.56 -25.01 -8.72
N HIS A 16 9.09 -25.70 -7.69
CA HIS A 16 8.37 -25.31 -6.47
C HIS A 16 7.09 -24.45 -6.55
N LYS A 17 5.94 -25.14 -6.40
CA LYS A 17 4.64 -24.58 -6.02
C LYS A 17 4.73 -23.89 -4.64
N LYS A 18 4.57 -22.57 -4.56
CA LYS A 18 4.23 -21.85 -3.32
C LYS A 18 2.69 -21.85 -3.16
N LYS A 19 2.17 -22.20 -1.98
CA LYS A 19 0.74 -22.17 -1.65
C LYS A 19 0.39 -20.80 -1.06
N TRP A 20 -0.62 -20.14 -1.61
CA TRP A 20 -1.26 -18.99 -1.00
C TRP A 20 -2.22 -19.49 0.10
N VAL A 21 -2.14 -18.95 1.30
CA VAL A 21 -3.12 -19.23 2.36
C VAL A 21 -4.28 -18.25 2.18
N CYS A 22 -5.38 -18.77 1.63
CA CYS A 22 -6.64 -18.06 1.49
C CYS A 22 -7.28 -17.82 2.88
N TRP A 23 -7.68 -16.58 3.12
CA TRP A 23 -8.56 -16.24 4.23
C TRP A 23 -9.97 -16.70 3.88
N ARG A 24 -10.48 -17.63 4.68
CA ARG A 24 -11.70 -18.43 4.45
C ARG A 24 -12.88 -17.64 3.85
N CYS A 25 -13.17 -17.88 2.57
CA CYS A 25 -14.51 -17.89 1.99
C CYS A 25 -14.58 -19.07 0.99
N GLY A 26 -15.62 -19.90 1.10
CA GLY A 26 -15.65 -21.26 0.53
C GLY A 26 -15.84 -21.35 -0.99
N HIS A 27 -15.24 -22.43 -1.53
CA HIS A 27 -15.50 -23.18 -2.77
C HIS A 27 -15.48 -22.47 -4.16
N ALA A 28 -14.38 -22.63 -4.90
CA ALA A 28 -14.22 -23.39 -6.16
C ALA A 28 -12.90 -22.97 -6.85
N LEU A 29 -12.20 -23.92 -7.50
CA LEU A 29 -10.79 -23.79 -7.91
C LEU A 29 -10.65 -23.43 -9.41
N TRP A 30 -10.01 -22.31 -9.74
CA TRP A 30 -9.46 -22.03 -11.08
C TRP A 30 -7.93 -21.91 -11.00
N VAL A 31 -7.22 -22.50 -11.98
CA VAL A 31 -5.75 -22.54 -12.03
C VAL A 31 -5.28 -21.78 -13.28
N PHE A 32 -4.50 -20.71 -13.10
CA PHE A 32 -3.85 -19.96 -14.18
C PHE A 32 -2.59 -20.69 -14.67
N ILE A 33 -2.46 -20.87 -16.00
CA ILE A 33 -1.43 -21.75 -16.62
C ILE A 33 -0.32 -20.98 -17.35
N GLY A 34 -0.46 -19.66 -17.58
CA GLY A 34 0.61 -18.82 -18.14
C GLY A 34 0.13 -17.67 -19.04
N ALA A 35 1.05 -16.78 -19.40
CA ALA A 35 0.87 -15.72 -20.39
C ALA A 35 2.09 -15.68 -21.33
N GLU A 36 1.85 -15.43 -22.61
CA GLU A 36 2.87 -15.28 -23.64
C GLU A 36 2.87 -13.84 -24.17
N VAL A 37 4.05 -13.26 -24.36
CA VAL A 37 4.23 -11.88 -24.81
C VAL A 37 4.84 -11.88 -26.21
N GLN A 38 4.08 -11.39 -27.20
CA GLN A 38 4.58 -11.06 -28.53
C GLN A 38 4.43 -9.54 -28.78
N PRO A 39 5.17 -8.96 -29.76
CA PRO A 39 5.08 -7.54 -30.05
C PRO A 39 3.65 -7.16 -30.46
N GLY A 40 2.95 -6.42 -29.58
CA GLY A 40 1.65 -5.83 -29.87
C GLY A 40 0.42 -6.51 -29.24
N LEU A 41 0.50 -7.73 -28.71
CA LEU A 41 -0.64 -8.41 -28.06
C LEU A 41 -0.22 -9.20 -26.80
N LEU A 42 -1.04 -9.13 -25.74
CA LEU A 42 -0.97 -10.01 -24.56
C LEU A 42 -2.09 -11.04 -24.69
N HIS A 43 -1.75 -12.32 -24.86
CA HIS A 43 -2.73 -13.41 -24.80
C HIS A 43 -2.79 -13.97 -23.38
N ALA A 44 -3.94 -13.84 -22.74
CA ALA A 44 -4.27 -14.55 -21.51
C ALA A 44 -5.44 -15.50 -21.79
N HIS A 45 -5.23 -16.80 -21.56
CA HIS A 45 -6.24 -17.82 -21.84
C HIS A 45 -7.18 -17.99 -20.64
N PHE A 46 -8.45 -17.63 -20.81
CA PHE A 46 -9.54 -17.86 -19.86
C PHE A 46 -10.83 -18.24 -20.62
N ILE A 47 -11.68 -19.09 -20.03
CA ILE A 47 -12.98 -19.54 -20.58
C ILE A 47 -14.09 -18.92 -19.72
N ARG A 48 -15.33 -18.76 -20.21
CA ARG A 48 -15.95 -17.61 -20.91
C ARG A 48 -17.31 -17.37 -20.22
N HIS A 49 -17.86 -16.16 -20.33
CA HIS A 49 -19.28 -15.75 -20.61
C HIS A 49 -19.51 -14.39 -19.93
N GLY A 50 -19.77 -13.24 -20.56
CA GLY A 50 -19.99 -12.86 -21.95
C GLY A 50 -21.17 -11.91 -22.05
N TYR A 51 -21.01 -10.59 -21.86
CA TYR A 51 -21.85 -9.52 -22.42
C TYR A 51 -21.09 -8.17 -22.39
N LYS A 52 -21.29 -7.35 -23.44
CA LYS A 52 -20.69 -6.02 -23.65
C LYS A 52 -21.69 -4.93 -23.23
N CYS A 53 -21.19 -3.81 -22.69
CA CYS A 53 -21.94 -2.56 -22.63
C CYS A 53 -21.00 -1.38 -22.96
N HIS A 54 -21.45 -0.48 -23.85
CA HIS A 54 -20.77 0.75 -24.25
C HIS A 54 -21.32 1.93 -23.44
N THR A 55 -20.47 2.88 -23.05
CA THR A 55 -20.94 4.24 -22.72
C THR A 55 -19.81 5.24 -22.96
N GLU A 56 -20.14 6.30 -23.70
CA GLU A 56 -19.23 7.39 -24.09
C GLU A 56 -18.94 8.33 -22.91
N VAL A 57 -17.70 8.82 -22.84
CA VAL A 57 -17.24 9.79 -21.85
C VAL A 57 -16.92 11.09 -22.56
N TYR A 58 -17.63 12.17 -22.22
CA TYR A 58 -17.26 13.53 -22.64
C TYR A 58 -16.46 14.25 -21.55
N ALA A 59 -15.44 14.97 -22.00
CA ALA A 59 -14.36 15.57 -21.22
C ALA A 59 -14.69 16.96 -20.61
N MET A 60 -13.88 17.29 -19.59
CA MET A 60 -13.52 18.61 -19.02
C MET A 60 -14.64 19.59 -18.63
N ALA A 61 -14.83 19.77 -17.32
CA ALA A 61 -15.71 20.79 -16.75
C ALA A 61 -14.92 22.05 -16.36
N GLY A 62 -15.24 23.18 -17.00
CA GLY A 62 -14.77 24.52 -16.61
C GLY A 62 -15.51 25.08 -15.40
N ARG A 63 -14.95 26.13 -14.78
CA ARG A 63 -15.45 26.83 -13.58
C ARG A 63 -16.94 27.19 -13.61
N SER A 64 -17.55 27.35 -14.78
CA SER A 64 -18.98 27.63 -14.96
C SER A 64 -19.90 26.49 -14.51
N ARG A 65 -19.46 25.22 -14.62
CA ARG A 65 -20.22 24.05 -14.15
C ARG A 65 -20.22 23.92 -12.62
N VAL A 66 -19.15 24.35 -11.94
CA VAL A 66 -19.07 24.39 -10.47
C VAL A 66 -20.10 25.38 -9.92
N VAL A 67 -20.20 26.57 -10.52
CA VAL A 67 -21.20 27.58 -10.13
C VAL A 67 -22.62 27.10 -10.44
N SER A 68 -22.83 26.38 -11.56
CA SER A 68 -24.13 25.78 -11.90
C SER A 68 -24.53 24.69 -10.90
N LEU A 69 -23.59 23.85 -10.47
CA LEU A 69 -23.83 22.79 -9.50
C LEU A 69 -24.13 23.37 -8.11
N LEU A 70 -23.37 24.38 -7.67
CA LEU A 70 -23.61 25.07 -6.40
C LEU A 70 -24.99 25.74 -6.36
N ARG A 71 -25.40 26.40 -7.46
CA ARG A 71 -26.75 26.99 -7.58
C ARG A 71 -27.87 25.96 -7.62
N GLN A 72 -27.62 24.76 -8.12
CA GLN A 72 -28.59 23.67 -8.10
C GLN A 72 -28.71 23.02 -6.72
N LEU A 73 -27.60 22.91 -5.97
CA LEU A 73 -27.58 22.43 -4.60
C LEU A 73 -28.23 23.42 -3.61
N GLU A 74 -28.03 24.73 -3.80
CA GLU A 74 -28.75 25.77 -3.03
C GLU A 74 -30.27 25.72 -3.24
N LYS A 75 -30.72 25.42 -4.46
CA LYS A 75 -32.15 25.26 -4.77
C LYS A 75 -32.75 23.95 -4.26
N ALA A 76 -31.93 22.99 -3.85
CA ALA A 76 -32.34 21.70 -3.30
C ALA A 76 -32.27 21.64 -1.75
N ALA A 77 -32.02 22.77 -1.08
CA ALA A 77 -32.02 22.84 0.38
C ALA A 77 -33.47 22.70 0.92
N CYS A 78 -33.86 21.47 1.24
CA CYS A 78 -35.09 21.15 1.96
C CYS A 78 -35.14 21.84 3.33
N SER A 79 -36.24 22.55 3.59
CA SER A 79 -36.67 23.02 4.91
C SER A 79 -37.30 21.86 5.70
N CYS A 80 -36.47 21.11 6.44
CA CYS A 80 -36.95 20.06 7.35
C CYS A 80 -36.72 20.45 8.83
N PRO A 81 -37.73 20.33 9.73
CA PRO A 81 -37.63 20.70 11.15
C PRO A 81 -36.75 19.78 12.03
N ALA A 82 -35.91 18.91 11.47
CA ALA A 82 -35.17 17.89 12.22
C ALA A 82 -33.84 18.37 12.83
N HIS A 83 -33.56 19.69 12.85
CA HIS A 83 -32.31 20.26 13.36
C HIS A 83 -32.43 20.93 14.73
N SER A 84 -33.26 20.38 15.61
CA SER A 84 -33.06 20.52 17.05
C SER A 84 -33.35 19.18 17.68
N GLN A 85 -32.36 18.58 18.34
CA GLN A 85 -32.49 17.65 19.48
C GLN A 85 -31.05 17.23 19.87
N THR A 86 -30.54 17.92 20.87
CA THR A 86 -29.77 17.40 22.02
C THR A 86 -29.20 15.97 21.94
N TYR A 87 -27.87 15.90 22.02
CA TYR A 87 -27.08 14.68 22.19
C TYR A 87 -27.46 13.97 23.50
N HIS A 88 -28.23 12.89 23.43
CA HIS A 88 -28.36 11.94 24.53
C HIS A 88 -27.20 10.93 24.47
N GLN A 89 -26.45 10.81 25.58
CA GLN A 89 -25.52 9.70 25.80
C GLN A 89 -26.32 8.40 25.92
N GLY A 90 -26.33 7.61 24.85
CA GLY A 90 -26.86 6.26 24.84
C GLY A 90 -25.84 5.25 25.36
N SER A 91 -26.26 4.47 26.37
CA SER A 91 -25.60 3.26 26.85
C SER A 91 -25.25 2.31 25.71
N GLY A 92 -24.03 1.73 25.75
CA GLY A 92 -23.50 0.85 24.70
C GLY A 92 -24.40 -0.36 24.42
N HIS A 93 -25.12 -0.30 23.29
CA HIS A 93 -25.72 -1.49 22.69
C HIS A 93 -24.64 -2.30 21.99
N ALA A 94 -24.44 -3.54 22.42
CA ALA A 94 -23.71 -4.52 21.64
C ALA A 94 -24.37 -4.67 20.26
N CYS A 95 -23.58 -4.62 19.19
CA CYS A 95 -24.02 -4.76 17.80
C CYS A 95 -24.68 -6.14 17.61
N ASP A 96 -26.01 -6.22 17.61
CA ASP A 96 -26.77 -7.45 17.35
C ASP A 96 -26.84 -7.79 15.84
N ARG A 97 -26.02 -7.12 15.02
CA ARG A 97 -25.95 -7.34 13.56
C ARG A 97 -24.87 -8.38 13.24
N ALA A 98 -25.22 -9.32 12.37
CA ALA A 98 -24.29 -10.34 11.88
C ALA A 98 -23.17 -9.77 11.00
N THR A 99 -23.44 -8.67 10.30
CA THR A 99 -22.49 -8.00 9.40
C THR A 99 -22.20 -6.57 9.84
N ASP A 100 -21.06 -6.06 9.41
CA ASP A 100 -20.64 -4.70 9.68
C ASP A 100 -21.61 -3.69 9.06
N TYR A 101 -21.73 -2.51 9.68
CA TYR A 101 -22.60 -1.43 9.18
C TYR A 101 -21.83 -0.13 8.95
N ALA A 102 -20.56 -0.08 9.31
CA ALA A 102 -19.72 1.09 9.22
C ALA A 102 -18.31 0.71 8.75
N PHE A 103 -17.64 1.65 8.11
CA PHE A 103 -16.23 1.57 7.78
C PHE A 103 -15.52 2.85 8.24
N GLU A 104 -14.23 2.74 8.50
CA GLU A 104 -13.36 3.83 8.93
C GLU A 104 -12.24 4.00 7.92
N MET A 105 -12.14 5.20 7.36
CA MET A 105 -11.04 5.55 6.45
C MET A 105 -9.86 6.07 7.24
N ALA A 106 -8.70 5.48 7.01
CA ALA A 106 -7.49 5.89 7.67
C ALA A 106 -6.35 5.86 6.64
N CYS A 107 -5.63 6.98 6.50
CA CYS A 107 -4.50 7.13 5.59
C CYS A 107 -3.35 7.90 6.26
N SER A 108 -2.15 7.77 5.72
CA SER A 108 -1.01 8.60 6.10
C SER A 108 -1.19 10.02 5.57
N ASN A 109 -0.54 10.99 6.20
CA ASN A 109 -0.31 12.26 5.50
C ASN A 109 0.55 11.97 4.28
N ILE A 110 0.23 12.60 3.15
CA ILE A 110 1.00 12.47 1.91
C ILE A 110 1.54 13.84 1.55
N ARG A 111 2.85 13.91 1.31
CA ARG A 111 3.48 15.07 0.71
C ARG A 111 4.03 14.65 -0.64
N TYR A 112 3.53 15.28 -1.70
CA TYR A 112 3.91 14.99 -3.08
C TYR A 112 4.54 16.23 -3.70
N GLY A 113 5.64 16.05 -4.41
CA GLY A 113 6.29 17.13 -5.14
C GLY A 113 7.69 16.74 -5.58
N GLU A 114 8.12 17.30 -6.70
CA GLU A 114 9.48 17.10 -7.21
C GLU A 114 10.51 17.59 -6.18
N GLY A 115 11.40 16.70 -5.73
CA GLY A 115 12.44 17.03 -4.76
C GLY A 115 11.96 17.21 -3.32
N VAL A 116 10.70 16.86 -3.00
CA VAL A 116 10.11 16.98 -1.66
C VAL A 116 10.93 16.28 -0.57
N THR A 117 11.68 15.24 -0.94
CA THR A 117 12.56 14.48 -0.05
C THR A 117 13.60 15.36 0.66
N LYS A 118 13.96 16.51 0.07
CA LYS A 118 14.92 17.46 0.65
C LYS A 118 14.44 18.07 1.96
N GLU A 119 13.14 18.01 2.27
CA GLU A 119 12.53 18.55 3.48
C GLU A 119 12.68 17.64 4.71
N ILE A 120 13.02 16.36 4.52
CA ILE A 120 12.95 15.34 5.58
C ILE A 120 13.82 15.65 6.81
N GLY A 121 15.00 16.24 6.63
CA GLY A 121 15.87 16.65 7.73
C GLY A 121 15.23 17.75 8.59
N MET A 122 14.53 18.69 7.96
CA MET A 122 13.79 19.74 8.68
C MET A 122 12.55 19.16 9.37
N ASP A 123 11.83 18.23 8.75
CA ASP A 123 10.72 17.54 9.42
C ASP A 123 11.19 16.81 10.68
N LEU A 124 12.31 16.09 10.62
CA LEU A 124 12.86 15.38 11.77
C LEU A 124 13.35 16.33 12.87
N GLN A 125 13.92 17.48 12.49
CA GLN A 125 14.25 18.54 13.45
C GLN A 125 12.99 19.10 14.14
N ASN A 126 11.93 19.36 13.38
CA ASN A 126 10.65 19.85 13.91
C ASN A 126 9.97 18.82 14.84
N LEU A 127 10.18 17.52 14.60
CA LEU A 127 9.73 16.43 15.47
C LEU A 127 10.59 16.29 16.73
N GLY A 128 11.71 17.00 16.83
CA GLY A 128 12.66 16.87 17.94
C GLY A 128 13.40 15.52 17.94
N ALA A 129 13.52 14.87 16.78
CA ALA A 129 14.21 13.58 16.66
C ALA A 129 15.71 13.73 16.96
N ARG A 130 16.24 12.88 17.83
CA ARG A 130 17.65 12.91 18.23
C ARG A 130 18.45 11.73 17.70
N ASN A 131 17.80 10.60 17.43
CA ASN A 131 18.47 9.39 16.98
C ASN A 131 17.56 8.64 16.00
N VAL A 132 17.82 8.85 14.71
CA VAL A 132 16.97 8.35 13.64
C VAL A 132 17.42 6.98 13.14
N CYS A 133 16.48 6.04 13.02
CA CYS A 133 16.67 4.79 12.31
C CYS A 133 16.41 5.00 10.81
N LEU A 134 17.44 4.96 9.98
CA LEU A 134 17.29 5.00 8.52
C LEU A 134 17.36 3.58 7.96
N MET A 135 16.29 3.10 7.33
CA MET A 135 16.25 1.78 6.70
C MET A 135 16.20 1.86 5.17
N THR A 136 17.03 1.06 4.52
CA THR A 136 17.07 0.90 3.06
C THR A 136 17.63 -0.47 2.67
N ASP A 137 17.72 -0.77 1.39
CA ASP A 137 18.43 -1.96 0.88
C ASP A 137 19.75 -1.59 0.19
N ARG A 138 20.66 -2.56 0.10
CA ARG A 138 22.01 -2.37 -0.44
C ARG A 138 22.04 -1.90 -1.90
N ASN A 139 21.00 -2.18 -2.68
CA ASN A 139 20.94 -1.73 -4.07
C ASN A 139 20.57 -0.25 -4.15
N LEU A 140 19.75 0.22 -3.22
CA LEU A 140 19.31 1.61 -3.15
C LEU A 140 20.28 2.54 -2.42
N SER A 141 21.13 2.02 -1.52
CA SER A 141 22.00 2.83 -0.65
C SER A 141 22.92 3.81 -1.41
N ARG A 142 23.21 3.53 -2.68
CA ARG A 142 24.05 4.37 -3.55
C ARG A 142 23.26 5.24 -4.53
N LEU A 143 21.94 5.05 -4.62
CA LEU A 143 21.08 5.73 -5.58
C LEU A 143 20.64 7.12 -5.08
N PRO A 144 20.21 8.01 -6.00
CA PRO A 144 19.78 9.36 -5.65
C PRO A 144 18.70 9.47 -4.57
N PRO A 145 17.70 8.56 -4.45
CA PRO A 145 16.68 8.67 -3.40
C PRO A 145 17.27 8.64 -1.98
N VAL A 146 18.18 7.70 -1.71
CA VAL A 146 18.84 7.59 -0.40
C VAL A 146 19.78 8.77 -0.19
N ARG A 147 20.52 9.16 -1.23
CA ARG A 147 21.42 10.32 -1.17
C ARG A 147 20.68 11.60 -0.78
N ALA A 148 19.52 11.87 -1.38
CA ALA A 148 18.70 13.05 -1.07
C ALA A 148 18.30 13.10 0.42
N VAL A 149 17.99 11.94 1.01
CA VAL A 149 17.71 11.84 2.45
C VAL A 149 18.98 12.11 3.27
N LEU A 150 20.10 11.44 2.96
CA LEU A 150 21.36 11.61 3.69
C LEU A 150 21.86 13.06 3.66
N GLU A 151 21.78 13.72 2.50
CA GLU A 151 22.12 15.13 2.33
C GLU A 151 21.20 16.04 3.16
N SER A 152 19.89 15.76 3.18
CA SER A 152 18.94 16.51 3.99
C SER A 152 19.19 16.34 5.49
N LEU A 153 19.46 15.11 5.95
CA LEU A 153 19.81 14.83 7.35
C LEU A 153 21.09 15.55 7.76
N SER A 154 22.13 15.47 6.94
CA SER A 154 23.41 16.13 7.19
C SER A 154 23.26 17.66 7.24
N LYS A 155 22.52 18.24 6.28
CA LYS A 155 22.26 19.68 6.22
C LYS A 155 21.59 20.22 7.49
N HIS A 156 20.74 19.43 8.13
CA HIS A 156 19.99 19.83 9.33
C HIS A 156 20.58 19.26 10.63
N GLY A 157 21.76 18.64 10.57
CA GLY A 157 22.45 18.10 11.75
C GLY A 157 21.69 16.98 12.46
N VAL A 158 20.88 16.21 11.74
CA VAL A 158 20.11 15.09 12.30
C VAL A 158 20.99 13.86 12.43
N THR A 159 21.16 13.35 13.65
CA THR A 159 21.90 12.11 13.90
C THR A 159 21.09 10.89 13.49
N TYR A 160 21.70 9.97 12.76
CA TYR A 160 21.06 8.73 12.31
C TYR A 160 22.00 7.55 12.34
N LYS A 161 21.43 6.34 12.40
CA LYS A 161 22.12 5.08 12.06
C LYS A 161 21.38 4.41 10.93
N CYS A 162 22.13 3.87 9.97
CA CYS A 162 21.56 3.23 8.79
C CYS A 162 21.56 1.70 8.93
N TYR A 163 20.42 1.08 8.63
CA TYR A 163 20.30 -0.34 8.33
C TYR A 163 20.04 -0.49 6.84
N ASP A 164 21.07 -0.86 6.08
CA ASP A 164 21.02 -1.01 4.62
C ASP A 164 20.88 -2.48 4.18
N ASN A 165 20.64 -3.39 5.12
CA ASN A 165 20.58 -4.82 4.88
C ASN A 165 19.14 -5.35 4.71
N VAL A 166 18.18 -4.49 4.34
CA VAL A 166 16.82 -4.95 4.05
C VAL A 166 16.85 -5.93 2.87
N ARG A 167 16.16 -7.05 3.04
CA ARG A 167 15.99 -8.05 1.99
C ARG A 167 14.77 -7.74 1.11
N VAL A 168 14.90 -7.85 -0.21
CA VAL A 168 13.76 -7.90 -1.13
C VAL A 168 12.97 -9.18 -0.91
N GLU A 169 11.64 -9.08 -0.84
CA GLU A 169 10.77 -10.15 -0.31
C GLU A 169 11.24 -10.56 1.10
N PRO A 170 10.96 -9.73 2.13
CA PRO A 170 11.43 -9.95 3.48
C PRO A 170 10.99 -11.32 4.01
N THR A 171 11.87 -11.97 4.75
CA THR A 171 11.62 -13.23 5.47
C THR A 171 11.43 -12.98 6.95
N ASP A 172 10.89 -13.94 7.70
CA ASP A 172 10.83 -13.85 9.16
C ASP A 172 12.22 -13.70 9.79
N THR A 173 13.24 -14.34 9.21
CA THR A 173 14.64 -14.19 9.62
C THR A 173 15.13 -12.74 9.43
N SER A 174 14.98 -12.18 8.23
CA SER A 174 15.41 -10.79 7.96
C SER A 174 14.62 -9.76 8.77
N PHE A 175 13.34 -10.01 9.05
CA PHE A 175 12.56 -9.15 9.94
C PHE A 175 13.15 -9.16 11.35
N LYS A 176 13.46 -10.33 11.91
CA LYS A 176 14.05 -10.46 13.25
C LYS A 176 15.41 -9.75 13.35
N GLU A 177 16.23 -9.81 12.29
CA GLU A 177 17.50 -9.07 12.23
C GLU A 177 17.30 -7.56 12.27
N ALA A 178 16.39 -7.02 11.46
CA ALA A 178 16.08 -5.58 11.47
C ALA A 178 15.45 -5.13 12.81
N ILE A 179 14.62 -5.97 13.42
CA ILE A 179 14.05 -5.74 14.76
C ILE A 179 15.16 -5.70 15.81
N ALA A 180 16.12 -6.62 15.77
CA ALA A 180 17.25 -6.63 16.71
C ALA A 180 18.09 -5.35 16.60
N PHE A 181 18.34 -4.89 15.37
CA PHE A 181 19.00 -3.60 15.13
C PHE A 181 18.22 -2.43 15.73
N ALA A 182 16.90 -2.38 15.50
CA ALA A 182 16.05 -1.30 16.03
C ALA A 182 15.98 -1.29 17.56
N LYS A 183 15.86 -2.47 18.20
CA LYS A 183 15.88 -2.62 19.66
C LYS A 183 17.20 -2.14 20.27
N ALA A 184 18.33 -2.50 19.68
CA ALA A 184 19.65 -2.10 20.17
C ALA A 184 19.99 -0.62 19.92
N GLY A 185 19.30 0.01 18.96
CA GLY A 185 19.62 1.35 18.50
C GLY A 185 19.02 2.48 19.32
N GLU A 186 18.02 2.21 20.17
CA GLU A 186 17.28 3.23 20.97
C GLU A 186 16.83 4.43 20.13
N PHE A 187 16.20 4.14 18.98
CA PHE A 187 15.77 5.16 18.04
C PHE A 187 14.47 5.85 18.48
N ASP A 188 14.35 7.15 18.21
CA ASP A 188 13.17 7.98 18.52
C ASP A 188 12.40 8.46 17.26
N ALA A 189 12.92 8.16 16.07
CA ALA A 189 12.21 8.32 14.81
C ALA A 189 12.73 7.33 13.76
N TYR A 190 11.89 7.03 12.76
CA TYR A 190 12.19 6.07 11.70
C TYR A 190 12.00 6.71 10.32
N VAL A 191 12.92 6.39 9.41
CA VAL A 191 12.86 6.77 8.00
C VAL A 191 13.07 5.52 7.16
N ALA A 192 12.12 5.23 6.27
CA ALA A 192 12.21 4.13 5.32
C ALA A 192 12.38 4.69 3.91
N VAL A 193 13.48 4.36 3.22
CA VAL A 193 13.73 4.79 1.84
C VAL A 193 13.85 3.56 0.95
N GLY A 194 12.78 3.27 0.20
CA GLY A 194 12.77 2.09 -0.66
C GLY A 194 11.40 1.70 -1.19
N GLY A 195 11.30 0.47 -1.69
CA GLY A 195 10.01 -0.13 -2.06
C GLY A 195 9.30 -0.72 -0.84
N GLY A 196 8.22 -1.48 -1.09
CA GLY A 196 7.42 -2.11 -0.02
C GLY A 196 8.24 -2.96 0.95
N SER A 197 9.27 -3.68 0.49
CA SER A 197 10.12 -4.48 1.37
C SER A 197 10.84 -3.65 2.46
N VAL A 198 11.35 -2.47 2.11
CA VAL A 198 12.01 -1.55 3.05
C VAL A 198 10.99 -0.96 4.02
N ILE A 199 9.87 -0.48 3.49
CA ILE A 199 8.84 0.16 4.31
C ILE A 199 8.25 -0.85 5.30
N ASP A 200 7.90 -2.06 4.85
CA ASP A 200 7.35 -3.11 5.70
C ASP A 200 8.33 -3.58 6.78
N THR A 201 9.61 -3.71 6.43
CA THR A 201 10.66 -4.05 7.39
C THR A 201 10.81 -2.96 8.45
N CYS A 202 10.76 -1.68 8.05
CA CYS A 202 10.85 -0.55 8.97
C CYS A 202 9.64 -0.44 9.90
N LYS A 203 8.43 -0.69 9.38
CA LYS A 203 7.19 -0.81 10.19
C LYS A 203 7.32 -1.87 11.28
N ALA A 204 7.79 -3.06 10.90
CA ALA A 204 7.99 -4.15 11.85
C ALA A 204 9.07 -3.79 12.88
N ALA A 205 10.22 -3.27 12.43
CA ALA A 205 11.31 -2.89 13.31
C ALA A 205 10.88 -1.86 14.37
N ASN A 206 10.16 -0.80 13.96
CA ASN A 206 9.58 0.19 14.87
C ASN A 206 8.60 -0.44 15.87
N LEU A 207 7.66 -1.26 15.37
CA LEU A 207 6.66 -1.93 16.21
C LEU A 207 7.30 -2.75 17.34
N TYR A 208 8.25 -3.63 17.01
CA TYR A 208 8.87 -4.51 18.00
C TYR A 208 9.92 -3.77 18.85
N ALA A 209 10.48 -2.65 18.39
CA ALA A 209 11.30 -1.78 19.25
C ALA A 209 10.47 -1.12 20.36
N CYS A 210 9.22 -0.73 20.07
CA CYS A 210 8.29 -0.20 21.07
C CYS A 210 7.67 -1.28 21.99
N HIS A 211 7.83 -2.56 21.65
CA HIS A 211 7.35 -3.72 22.41
C HIS A 211 8.48 -4.75 22.60
N PRO A 212 9.54 -4.40 23.35
CA PRO A 212 10.71 -5.25 23.50
C PRO A 212 10.38 -6.64 24.08
N GLU A 213 9.32 -6.74 24.87
CA GLU A 213 8.82 -7.96 25.52
C GLU A 213 7.98 -8.87 24.61
N ALA A 214 7.56 -8.41 23.43
CA ALA A 214 6.66 -9.18 22.56
C ALA A 214 7.38 -10.30 21.80
N ASP A 215 6.73 -11.45 21.70
CA ASP A 215 7.17 -12.54 20.81
C ASP A 215 7.01 -12.11 19.35
N PHE A 216 7.86 -12.61 18.44
CA PHE A 216 7.74 -12.28 17.01
C PHE A 216 6.36 -12.59 16.43
N LEU A 217 5.68 -13.64 16.86
CA LEU A 217 4.35 -14.00 16.34
C LEU A 217 3.19 -13.30 17.05
N ASP A 218 3.43 -12.44 18.03
CA ASP A 218 2.37 -11.78 18.80
C ASP A 218 1.47 -10.89 17.93
N PHE A 219 2.06 -10.03 17.11
CA PHE A 219 1.34 -9.10 16.25
C PHE A 219 1.05 -9.65 14.84
N VAL A 220 1.67 -10.78 14.48
CA VAL A 220 1.41 -11.45 13.21
C VAL A 220 -0.05 -11.89 13.18
N ASN A 221 -0.70 -11.66 12.05
CA ASN A 221 -2.13 -11.93 11.88
C ASN A 221 -2.47 -13.41 12.18
N ALA A 222 -3.57 -13.63 12.90
CA ALA A 222 -4.19 -14.95 13.04
C ALA A 222 -4.58 -15.50 11.65
N PRO A 223 -4.67 -16.81 11.41
CA PRO A 223 -4.43 -17.90 12.34
C PRO A 223 -2.94 -18.29 12.49
N ILE A 224 -2.02 -17.63 11.76
CA ILE A 224 -0.59 -17.96 11.80
C ILE A 224 0.07 -17.41 13.07
N GLY A 225 -0.16 -16.13 13.36
CA GLY A 225 0.26 -15.50 14.61
C GLY A 225 -0.89 -15.34 15.60
N LYS A 226 -0.66 -14.56 16.66
CA LYS A 226 -1.66 -14.34 17.73
C LYS A 226 -2.58 -13.13 17.44
N GLY A 227 -2.25 -12.28 16.47
CA GLY A 227 -3.05 -11.12 16.08
C GLY A 227 -3.35 -10.16 17.23
N LYS A 228 -2.43 -10.03 18.20
CA LYS A 228 -2.65 -9.18 19.37
C LYS A 228 -2.83 -7.71 18.95
N PRO A 229 -3.73 -6.95 19.60
CA PRO A 229 -3.87 -5.53 19.34
C PRO A 229 -2.58 -4.78 19.73
N ILE A 230 -2.27 -3.72 18.98
CA ILE A 230 -1.15 -2.82 19.26
C ILE A 230 -1.69 -1.67 20.10
N THR A 231 -1.29 -1.61 21.37
CA THR A 231 -1.84 -0.66 22.35
C THR A 231 -0.92 0.51 22.67
N ARG A 232 0.38 0.40 22.41
CA ARG A 232 1.34 1.50 22.58
C ARG A 232 1.43 2.35 21.33
N SER A 233 1.68 3.65 21.52
CA SER A 233 2.09 4.53 20.42
C SER A 233 3.46 4.10 19.90
N LEU A 234 3.62 4.10 18.58
CA LEU A 234 4.90 3.86 17.94
C LEU A 234 5.64 5.18 17.70
N TRP A 235 6.94 5.10 17.43
CA TRP A 235 7.72 6.28 17.03
C TRP A 235 7.31 6.78 15.64
N PRO A 236 7.45 8.08 15.35
CA PRO A 236 7.17 8.63 14.03
C PRO A 236 7.93 7.88 12.93
N LEU A 237 7.21 7.49 11.87
CA LEU A 237 7.77 6.86 10.68
C LEU A 237 7.48 7.72 9.45
N ILE A 238 8.54 8.17 8.77
CA ILE A 238 8.47 8.82 7.45
C ILE A 238 8.88 7.79 6.38
N ALA A 239 7.99 7.52 5.43
CA ALA A 239 8.22 6.60 4.33
C ALA A 239 8.48 7.37 3.01
N VAL A 240 9.58 7.06 2.34
CA VAL A 240 9.99 7.62 1.06
C VAL A 240 9.94 6.50 0.01
N PRO A 241 8.80 6.29 -0.66
CA PRO A 241 8.67 5.28 -1.71
C PRO A 241 9.60 5.57 -2.88
N THR A 242 10.26 4.53 -3.37
CA THR A 242 11.11 4.56 -4.59
C THR A 242 10.54 3.72 -5.73
N THR A 243 9.36 3.12 -5.50
CA THR A 243 8.65 2.27 -6.45
C THR A 243 7.20 2.67 -6.56
N ALA A 244 6.67 2.75 -7.78
CA ALA A 244 5.25 2.98 -8.05
C ALA A 244 4.46 1.65 -8.06
N GLY A 245 4.19 1.06 -6.89
CA GLY A 245 3.52 -0.24 -6.78
C GLY A 245 2.73 -0.47 -5.49
N THR A 246 3.45 -0.77 -4.41
CA THR A 246 2.85 -1.39 -3.22
C THR A 246 1.94 -0.46 -2.42
N GLY A 247 2.08 0.85 -2.57
CA GLY A 247 1.40 1.86 -1.74
C GLY A 247 1.71 1.72 -0.24
N SER A 248 2.78 1.02 0.15
CA SER A 248 3.06 0.69 1.56
C SER A 248 3.25 1.93 2.43
N GLU A 249 3.67 3.05 1.83
CA GLU A 249 3.76 4.36 2.47
C GLU A 249 2.41 4.88 3.01
N THR A 250 1.27 4.32 2.56
CA THR A 250 -0.07 4.74 2.96
C THR A 250 -0.83 3.69 3.78
N THR A 251 -0.26 2.49 3.99
CA THR A 251 -0.98 1.35 4.58
C THR A 251 -0.49 0.99 5.98
N GLY A 252 -1.39 0.42 6.78
CA GLY A 252 -1.07 -0.19 8.07
C GLY A 252 -0.70 -1.66 7.98
N VAL A 253 0.01 -2.08 6.92
CA VAL A 253 0.34 -3.49 6.68
C VAL A 253 1.83 -3.67 6.47
N ALA A 254 2.38 -4.76 7.01
CA ALA A 254 3.75 -5.20 6.78
C ALA A 254 3.75 -6.71 6.47
N ILE A 255 4.30 -7.10 5.32
CA ILE A 255 4.25 -8.47 4.80
C ILE A 255 5.65 -9.10 4.76
N PHE A 256 5.74 -10.39 5.08
CA PHE A 256 6.95 -11.20 4.98
C PHE A 256 6.65 -12.66 4.62
N ASP A 257 7.65 -13.35 4.07
CA ASP A 257 7.67 -14.80 3.86
C ASP A 257 8.05 -15.50 5.18
N LEU A 258 7.12 -16.29 5.73
CA LEU A 258 7.38 -17.16 6.86
C LEU A 258 7.98 -18.48 6.34
N GLU A 259 9.30 -18.62 6.48
CA GLU A 259 10.06 -19.66 5.77
C GLU A 259 9.64 -21.07 6.20
N ALA A 260 9.43 -21.27 7.51
CA ALA A 260 9.02 -22.55 8.09
C ALA A 260 7.70 -23.08 7.49
N LEU A 261 6.75 -22.20 7.15
CA LEU A 261 5.47 -22.56 6.58
C LEU A 261 5.40 -22.40 5.06
N LYS A 262 6.44 -21.85 4.42
CA LYS A 262 6.48 -21.49 3.00
C LYS A 262 5.25 -20.66 2.58
N ALA A 263 4.84 -19.77 3.48
CA ALA A 263 3.63 -18.97 3.34
C ALA A 263 3.96 -17.49 3.54
N LYS A 264 3.29 -16.62 2.76
CA LYS A 264 3.36 -15.17 2.93
C LYS A 264 2.32 -14.75 3.97
N THR A 265 2.75 -14.04 4.99
CA THR A 265 1.90 -13.54 6.08
C THR A 265 2.36 -12.15 6.49
N GLY A 266 1.74 -11.56 7.51
CA GLY A 266 2.13 -10.23 7.93
C GLY A 266 1.40 -9.73 9.16
N ILE A 267 1.57 -8.44 9.39
CA ILE A 267 0.95 -7.67 10.46
C ILE A 267 0.02 -6.67 9.79
N ALA A 268 -1.23 -6.61 10.23
CA ALA A 268 -2.21 -5.63 9.76
C ALA A 268 -2.76 -4.83 10.94
N SER A 269 -2.31 -3.57 11.06
CA SER A 269 -2.78 -2.64 12.08
C SER A 269 -2.61 -1.20 11.63
N ARG A 270 -3.63 -0.37 11.87
CA ARG A 270 -3.55 1.08 11.62
C ARG A 270 -2.39 1.75 12.37
N ALA A 271 -1.96 1.16 13.49
CA ALA A 271 -0.89 1.70 14.33
C ALA A 271 0.50 1.65 13.67
N ILE A 272 0.75 0.72 12.75
CA ILE A 272 2.05 0.62 12.03
C ILE A 272 2.09 1.46 10.76
N ARG A 273 1.03 2.21 10.46
CA ARG A 273 1.00 3.05 9.26
C ARG A 273 2.03 4.19 9.39
N PRO A 274 2.75 4.56 8.33
CA PRO A 274 3.65 5.70 8.38
C PRO A 274 2.88 6.99 8.73
N MET A 275 3.51 7.86 9.50
CA MET A 275 2.96 9.17 9.81
C MET A 275 2.91 10.03 8.52
N LEU A 276 3.95 9.93 7.70
CA LEU A 276 4.12 10.72 6.47
C LEU A 276 4.67 9.83 5.35
N GLY A 277 3.98 9.82 4.21
CA GLY A 277 4.51 9.32 2.93
C GLY A 277 5.02 10.49 2.07
N MET A 278 6.32 10.51 1.77
CA MET A 278 6.96 11.51 0.92
C MET A 278 7.13 10.99 -0.51
N VAL A 279 6.21 11.39 -1.38
CA VAL A 279 6.10 10.86 -2.74
C VAL A 279 6.82 11.81 -3.68
N ASP A 280 8.10 11.53 -3.92
CA ASP A 280 8.96 12.29 -4.82
C ASP A 280 8.95 11.65 -6.21
N PRO A 281 8.40 12.30 -7.25
CA PRO A 281 8.33 11.74 -8.59
C PRO A 281 9.70 11.44 -9.20
N LEU A 282 10.79 12.07 -8.73
CA LEU A 282 12.14 11.81 -9.25
C LEU A 282 12.65 10.41 -8.88
N HIS A 283 12.16 9.82 -7.78
CA HIS A 283 12.69 8.54 -7.30
C HIS A 283 12.33 7.37 -8.19
N THR A 284 11.21 7.44 -8.92
CA THR A 284 10.74 6.36 -9.79
C THR A 284 11.44 6.33 -11.14
N LEU A 285 12.21 7.37 -11.49
CA LEU A 285 13.04 7.42 -12.71
C LEU A 285 14.16 6.37 -12.66
N HIS A 286 14.64 6.03 -11.46
CA HIS A 286 15.70 5.04 -11.27
C HIS A 286 15.21 3.58 -11.26
N MET A 287 13.89 3.34 -11.37
CA MET A 287 13.36 1.98 -11.40
C MET A 287 13.64 1.31 -12.75
N PRO A 288 14.28 0.12 -12.76
CA PRO A 288 14.43 -0.67 -13.98
C PRO A 288 13.09 -0.99 -14.62
N GLN A 289 13.07 -1.14 -15.94
CA GLN A 289 11.85 -1.45 -16.71
C GLN A 289 11.02 -2.61 -16.14
N ARG A 290 11.67 -3.71 -15.74
CA ARG A 290 10.97 -4.86 -15.14
C ARG A 290 10.32 -4.52 -13.79
N VAL A 291 10.98 -3.70 -12.98
CA VAL A 291 10.42 -3.23 -11.70
C VAL A 291 9.22 -2.33 -11.98
N ALA A 292 9.32 -1.40 -12.94
CA ALA A 292 8.21 -0.54 -13.34
C ALA A 292 7.00 -1.35 -13.87
N ALA A 293 7.24 -2.41 -14.64
CA ALA A 293 6.17 -3.27 -15.14
C ALA A 293 5.47 -4.05 -14.02
N ASN A 294 6.25 -4.70 -13.15
CA ASN A 294 5.70 -5.51 -12.06
C ASN A 294 4.98 -4.64 -11.02
N SER A 295 5.58 -3.52 -10.63
CA SER A 295 4.97 -2.59 -9.68
C SER A 295 3.74 -1.89 -10.27
N GLY A 296 3.75 -1.50 -11.55
CA GLY A 296 2.54 -0.98 -12.20
C GLY A 296 1.40 -2.01 -12.28
N PHE A 297 1.73 -3.29 -12.43
CA PHE A 297 0.74 -4.37 -12.37
C PHE A 297 0.19 -4.58 -10.95
N ASP A 298 1.03 -4.40 -9.93
CA ASP A 298 0.62 -4.38 -8.52
C ASP A 298 -0.43 -3.28 -8.26
N VAL A 299 -0.20 -2.05 -8.76
CA VAL A 299 -1.19 -0.96 -8.69
C VAL A 299 -2.52 -1.36 -9.34
N LEU A 300 -2.47 -2.01 -10.51
CA LEU A 300 -3.66 -2.49 -11.22
C LEU A 300 -4.44 -3.50 -10.38
N CYS A 301 -3.76 -4.52 -9.87
CA CYS A 301 -4.36 -5.56 -9.02
C CYS A 301 -4.98 -4.95 -7.77
N HIS A 302 -4.23 -4.13 -7.03
CA HIS A 302 -4.72 -3.45 -5.83
C HIS A 302 -5.98 -2.62 -6.11
N ALA A 303 -5.98 -1.83 -7.17
CA ALA A 303 -7.11 -0.97 -7.51
C ALA A 303 -8.33 -1.78 -7.98
N LEU A 304 -8.16 -2.84 -8.77
CA LEU A 304 -9.26 -3.70 -9.18
C LEU A 304 -9.84 -4.47 -7.99
N GLU A 305 -9.00 -5.18 -7.24
CA GLU A 305 -9.42 -6.04 -6.14
C GLU A 305 -10.06 -5.22 -5.01
N SER A 306 -9.56 -4.03 -4.71
CA SER A 306 -10.21 -3.17 -3.71
C SER A 306 -11.59 -2.70 -4.14
N PHE A 307 -11.77 -2.39 -5.43
CA PHE A 307 -13.04 -1.94 -5.97
C PHE A 307 -14.08 -3.08 -6.06
N THR A 308 -13.62 -4.31 -6.31
CA THR A 308 -14.49 -5.49 -6.43
C THR A 308 -14.58 -6.32 -5.15
N ALA A 309 -13.93 -5.89 -4.07
CA ALA A 309 -14.00 -6.55 -2.77
C ALA A 309 -15.44 -6.68 -2.27
N LEU A 310 -15.68 -7.66 -1.40
CA LEU A 310 -16.95 -7.80 -0.70
C LEU A 310 -17.34 -6.45 -0.07
N PRO A 311 -18.55 -5.92 -0.34
CA PRO A 311 -19.02 -4.69 0.29
C PRO A 311 -18.92 -4.71 1.81
N TYR A 312 -18.49 -3.59 2.40
CA TYR A 312 -18.29 -3.50 3.85
C TYR A 312 -19.53 -3.91 4.66
N THR A 313 -20.73 -3.66 4.13
CA THR A 313 -22.01 -4.02 4.74
C THR A 313 -22.31 -5.53 4.78
N MET A 314 -21.55 -6.32 4.02
CA MET A 314 -21.67 -7.79 3.97
C MET A 314 -20.53 -8.49 4.71
N ARG A 315 -19.56 -7.73 5.24
CA ARG A 315 -18.46 -8.29 6.02
C ARG A 315 -18.98 -8.80 7.36
N SER A 316 -18.66 -10.05 7.72
CA SER A 316 -19.01 -10.66 9.01
C SER A 316 -17.76 -11.17 9.73
N PRO A 317 -17.72 -11.16 11.08
CA PRO A 317 -18.74 -10.59 11.99
C PRO A 317 -18.63 -9.06 12.12
N CYS A 318 -19.74 -8.42 12.52
CA CYS A 318 -19.71 -7.06 13.09
C CYS A 318 -18.75 -7.09 14.29
N PRO A 319 -17.72 -6.22 14.34
CA PRO A 319 -16.85 -6.21 15.51
C PRO A 319 -17.62 -5.72 16.73
N PRO A 320 -17.48 -6.39 17.89
CA PRO A 320 -18.23 -6.03 19.11
C PRO A 320 -17.82 -4.67 19.68
N ASN A 321 -16.65 -4.15 19.28
CA ASN A 321 -16.15 -2.83 19.62
C ASN A 321 -15.54 -2.19 18.37
N PRO A 322 -15.81 -0.91 18.06
CA PRO A 322 -15.21 -0.21 16.92
C PRO A 322 -13.68 -0.30 16.84
N ILE A 323 -12.97 -0.36 17.98
CA ILE A 323 -11.50 -0.51 18.00
C ILE A 323 -11.02 -1.84 17.38
N ASN A 324 -11.89 -2.86 17.37
CA ASN A 324 -11.60 -4.17 16.80
C ASN A 324 -11.96 -4.26 15.31
N ARG A 325 -12.37 -3.16 14.68
CA ARG A 325 -12.59 -3.11 13.23
C ARG A 325 -11.27 -3.33 12.50
N PRO A 326 -11.17 -4.33 11.62
CA PRO A 326 -9.91 -4.60 10.93
C PRO A 326 -9.50 -3.45 10.03
N ALA A 327 -8.22 -3.44 9.62
CA ALA A 327 -7.72 -2.50 8.63
C ALA A 327 -8.47 -2.64 7.29
N TYR A 328 -8.66 -3.88 6.83
CA TYR A 328 -9.40 -4.21 5.61
C TYR A 328 -10.87 -4.49 5.90
N GLN A 329 -11.74 -3.67 5.31
CA GLN A 329 -13.14 -3.56 5.73
C GLN A 329 -14.13 -3.95 4.63
N GLY A 330 -13.65 -4.29 3.43
CA GLY A 330 -14.48 -4.47 2.25
C GLY A 330 -14.57 -3.21 1.39
N SER A 331 -15.06 -3.36 0.16
CA SER A 331 -15.28 -2.23 -0.74
C SER A 331 -16.22 -1.22 -0.10
N ASN A 332 -15.93 0.06 -0.32
CA ASN A 332 -16.65 1.15 0.30
C ASN A 332 -16.58 2.42 -0.57
N PRO A 333 -17.60 3.30 -0.51
CA PRO A 333 -17.72 4.42 -1.44
C PRO A 333 -16.53 5.38 -1.45
N VAL A 334 -15.79 5.50 -0.33
CA VAL A 334 -14.63 6.39 -0.24
C VAL A 334 -13.41 5.75 -0.88
N SER A 335 -13.14 4.47 -0.60
CA SER A 335 -12.04 3.72 -1.23
C SER A 335 -12.24 3.61 -2.74
N ASP A 336 -13.48 3.43 -3.19
CA ASP A 336 -13.83 3.29 -4.61
C ASP A 336 -13.43 4.52 -5.45
N VAL A 337 -13.46 5.73 -4.88
CA VAL A 337 -12.99 6.95 -5.56
C VAL A 337 -11.51 6.83 -5.91
N TRP A 338 -10.69 6.40 -4.95
CA TRP A 338 -9.25 6.24 -5.12
C TRP A 338 -8.92 5.09 -6.06
N SER A 339 -9.57 3.94 -5.87
CA SER A 339 -9.37 2.75 -6.71
C SER A 339 -9.73 3.05 -8.17
N ARG A 340 -10.89 3.65 -8.42
CA ARG A 340 -11.27 4.04 -9.79
C ARG A 340 -10.30 5.06 -10.37
N HIS A 341 -9.83 6.04 -9.59
CA HIS A 341 -8.87 7.03 -10.10
C HIS A 341 -7.53 6.40 -10.46
N ALA A 342 -7.01 5.51 -9.61
CA ALA A 342 -5.80 4.73 -9.90
C ALA A 342 -5.94 3.93 -11.20
N LEU A 343 -7.08 3.26 -11.43
CA LEU A 343 -7.34 2.51 -12.67
C LEU A 343 -7.28 3.38 -13.92
N HIS A 344 -7.81 4.60 -13.87
CA HIS A 344 -7.73 5.54 -15.00
C HIS A 344 -6.29 5.94 -15.30
N ILE A 345 -5.49 6.19 -14.26
CA ILE A 345 -4.08 6.55 -14.42
C ILE A 345 -3.28 5.36 -14.98
N VAL A 346 -3.46 4.15 -14.43
CA VAL A 346 -2.83 2.93 -14.91
C VAL A 346 -3.13 2.70 -16.39
N ALA A 347 -4.41 2.80 -16.79
CA ALA A 347 -4.82 2.62 -18.17
C ALA A 347 -4.14 3.60 -19.13
N LYS A 348 -3.93 4.85 -18.69
CA LYS A 348 -3.31 5.91 -19.51
C LYS A 348 -1.78 5.87 -19.53
N PHE A 349 -1.13 5.58 -18.40
CA PHE A 349 0.29 5.86 -18.21
C PHE A 349 1.18 4.63 -18.00
N MET A 350 0.65 3.49 -17.56
CA MET A 350 1.48 2.32 -17.21
C MET A 350 2.39 1.89 -18.37
N LYS A 351 1.83 1.77 -19.59
CA LYS A 351 2.62 1.36 -20.76
C LYS A 351 3.71 2.36 -21.12
N ARG A 352 3.45 3.66 -20.93
CA ARG A 352 4.44 4.73 -21.16
C ARG A 352 5.57 4.65 -20.14
N ALA A 353 5.22 4.60 -18.85
CA ALA A 353 6.20 4.50 -17.76
C ALA A 353 7.09 3.26 -17.88
N VAL A 354 6.57 2.14 -18.37
CA VAL A 354 7.35 0.91 -18.61
C VAL A 354 8.27 1.02 -19.83
N ARG A 355 7.83 1.68 -20.90
CA ARG A 355 8.58 1.77 -22.16
C ARG A 355 9.68 2.82 -22.10
N ASP A 356 9.42 3.93 -21.43
CA ASP A 356 10.31 5.06 -21.34
C ASP A 356 10.60 5.41 -19.87
N PRO A 357 11.82 5.15 -19.37
CA PRO A 357 12.22 5.53 -18.02
C PRO A 357 12.34 7.04 -17.81
N GLU A 358 12.50 7.83 -18.87
CA GLU A 358 12.66 9.28 -18.82
C GLU A 358 11.33 10.03 -18.99
N ASP A 359 10.22 9.32 -19.26
CA ASP A 359 8.87 9.91 -19.31
C ASP A 359 8.42 10.32 -17.90
N LEU A 360 8.87 11.49 -17.48
CA LEU A 360 8.60 12.05 -16.15
C LEU A 360 7.11 12.16 -15.87
N GLU A 361 6.27 12.53 -16.84
CA GLU A 361 4.83 12.60 -16.66
C GLU A 361 4.25 11.22 -16.31
N ALA A 362 4.61 10.19 -17.10
CA ALA A 362 4.12 8.84 -16.87
C ALA A 362 4.65 8.23 -15.57
N ARG A 363 5.94 8.47 -15.24
CA ARG A 363 6.58 8.00 -14.00
C ARG A 363 5.97 8.67 -12.76
N SER A 364 5.75 9.98 -12.82
CA SER A 364 5.07 10.76 -11.78
C SER A 364 3.63 10.30 -11.59
N SER A 365 2.91 10.12 -12.70
CA SER A 365 1.50 9.69 -12.67
C SER A 365 1.37 8.30 -12.08
N MET A 366 2.22 7.35 -12.47
CA MET A 366 2.22 6.01 -11.87
C MET A 366 2.61 6.03 -10.39
N HIS A 367 3.52 6.93 -9.97
CA HIS A 367 3.86 7.08 -8.56
C HIS A 367 2.64 7.51 -7.74
N LEU A 368 1.87 8.49 -8.22
CA LEU A 368 0.59 8.87 -7.62
C LEU A 368 -0.48 7.76 -7.71
N ALA A 369 -0.53 7.00 -8.81
CA ALA A 369 -1.45 5.87 -8.92
C ALA A 369 -1.22 4.83 -7.82
N SER A 370 0.05 4.56 -7.47
CA SER A 370 0.42 3.70 -6.34
C SER A 370 -0.12 4.23 -5.01
N VAL A 371 -0.01 5.53 -4.77
CA VAL A 371 -0.56 6.19 -3.56
C VAL A 371 -2.09 6.03 -3.51
N PHE A 372 -2.78 6.33 -4.61
CA PHE A 372 -4.24 6.21 -4.66
C PHE A 372 -4.71 4.77 -4.48
N ALA A 373 -4.06 3.81 -5.15
CA ALA A 373 -4.33 2.40 -4.92
C ALA A 373 -4.09 2.05 -3.44
N GLY A 374 -2.97 2.46 -2.86
CA GLY A 374 -2.61 2.29 -1.45
C GLY A 374 -3.68 2.82 -0.48
N ILE A 375 -4.22 4.01 -0.71
CA ILE A 375 -5.30 4.58 0.10
C ILE A 375 -6.59 3.76 -0.05
N GLY A 376 -6.93 3.33 -1.27
CA GLY A 376 -8.11 2.51 -1.55
C GLY A 376 -8.01 1.12 -0.90
N PHE A 377 -7.06 0.30 -1.35
CA PHE A 377 -6.91 -1.07 -0.86
C PHE A 377 -6.46 -1.13 0.61
N GLY A 378 -5.74 -0.12 1.09
CA GLY A 378 -5.34 -0.03 2.51
C GLY A 378 -6.52 -0.03 3.48
N ASN A 379 -7.72 0.34 3.01
CA ASN A 379 -8.96 0.37 3.79
C ASN A 379 -9.98 -0.68 3.31
N ALA A 380 -10.09 -0.91 2.01
CA ALA A 380 -11.02 -1.90 1.46
C ALA A 380 -10.51 -3.34 1.57
N GLY A 381 -9.20 -3.54 1.45
CA GLY A 381 -8.56 -4.85 1.28
C GLY A 381 -8.43 -5.26 -0.18
N VAL A 382 -7.96 -6.49 -0.37
CA VAL A 382 -7.75 -7.17 -1.65
C VAL A 382 -8.36 -8.57 -1.56
N HIS A 383 -8.62 -9.25 -2.68
CA HIS A 383 -9.28 -10.57 -2.68
C HIS A 383 -8.84 -11.45 -3.85
N LEU A 384 -9.10 -12.76 -3.71
CA LEU A 384 -8.89 -13.71 -4.82
C LEU A 384 -10.04 -13.60 -5.83
N TRP A 385 -9.71 -13.68 -7.12
CA TRP A 385 -10.66 -13.68 -8.24
C TRP A 385 -11.29 -15.04 -8.48
#